data_AF-A0A9D6QJR1-F1
#
_entry.id   AF-A0A9D6QJR1-F1
#
_cell.length_a   1.000
_cell.length_b   1.000
_cell.length_c   1.000
_cell.angle_alpha   90.00
_cell.angle_beta   90.00
_cell.angle_gamma   90.00
#
_symmetry.space_group_name_H-M   'P 1'
#
loop_
_entity.id
_entity.type
_entity.pdbx_description
1 polymer ?
#
loop_
_entity_poly.entity_id
_entity_poly.type
_entity_poly.pdbx_seq_one_letter_code
_entity_poly.pdbx_strand_id
1 'polypeptide(L)'
;MTAHSRPPRLAAAALPIAGLFALFFVPTQIWAGDTTTKTNTTWSSSGARVTRSERSDDGRHSHSYSYSTDSDGSRETEAYVYSRDHGHWNNGSGSTRDWKDAEDARRQIGVEPMLWFRHGDEQYVVTDRGILDRIEEAMKPQEELGRRQGELGRRQGELGRLQGELGREQGKLGRLQSNIARRRAQALVDAAYGSGAALEREKEAIARQESEISDLQSELGDQQSKLGARQSALGEQQSLLGAEQARVSKEVQRAIDQRVREALDKGLAKRFER
;
A
#
# COMPACT_ATOMS: atom_id res chain seq x y z
N MET A 1 49.85 -37.87 27.95
CA MET A 1 48.72 -38.57 27.30
C MET A 1 47.70 -38.89 28.39
N THR A 2 46.61 -38.14 28.39
CA THR A 2 45.49 -38.20 29.34
C THR A 2 44.51 -39.27 28.89
N ALA A 3 44.06 -40.14 29.81
CA ALA A 3 42.92 -41.02 29.57
C ALA A 3 42.14 -41.18 30.89
N HIS A 4 40.97 -40.54 30.95
CA HIS A 4 39.97 -40.72 31.98
C HIS A 4 39.11 -41.94 31.64
N SER A 5 38.90 -42.81 32.63
CA SER A 5 37.99 -43.96 32.56
C SER A 5 36.91 -43.81 33.63
N ARG A 6 35.64 -43.70 33.22
CA ARG A 6 34.46 -44.03 34.04
C ARG A 6 33.34 -44.58 33.17
N PRO A 7 32.80 -45.77 33.49
CA PRO A 7 31.47 -46.19 33.08
C PRO A 7 30.60 -46.52 34.34
N PRO A 8 29.33 -47.01 34.25
CA PRO A 8 28.17 -46.16 33.92
C PRO A 8 26.87 -46.49 34.74
N ARG A 9 25.78 -45.72 34.47
CA ARG A 9 24.32 -46.03 34.63
C ARG A 9 23.71 -46.07 36.06
N LEU A 10 22.45 -45.69 36.35
CA LEU A 10 21.25 -45.15 35.64
C LEU A 10 20.21 -44.72 36.71
N ALA A 11 19.36 -43.72 36.40
CA ALA A 11 17.88 -43.77 36.48
C ALA A 11 17.20 -42.49 37.07
N ALA A 12 16.31 -41.90 36.24
CA ALA A 12 15.06 -41.16 36.53
C ALA A 12 15.15 -39.85 37.38
N ALA A 13 14.46 -38.74 37.12
CA ALA A 13 13.19 -38.48 36.43
C ALA A 13 13.01 -36.95 36.15
N ALA A 14 12.04 -36.62 35.29
CA ALA A 14 11.24 -35.38 35.22
C ALA A 14 11.85 -34.09 34.60
N LEU A 15 11.38 -33.78 33.39
CA LEU A 15 11.43 -32.48 32.69
C LEU A 15 10.38 -31.51 33.27
N PRO A 16 10.66 -30.19 33.34
CA PRO A 16 9.63 -29.18 33.23
C PRO A 16 9.61 -28.60 31.81
N ILE A 17 8.41 -28.59 31.22
CA ILE A 17 8.06 -27.95 29.96
C ILE A 17 8.23 -26.43 30.16
N ALA A 18 9.35 -25.88 29.69
CA ALA A 18 9.51 -24.45 29.50
C ALA A 18 8.71 -24.04 28.25
N GLY A 19 7.51 -23.51 28.47
CA GLY A 19 6.69 -22.90 27.43
C GLY A 19 7.43 -21.73 26.81
N LEU A 20 7.85 -21.90 25.57
CA LEU A 20 8.51 -20.91 24.74
C LEU A 20 7.51 -19.76 24.47
N PHE A 21 7.69 -18.62 25.14
CA PHE A 21 7.07 -17.35 24.75
C PHE A 21 7.75 -16.87 23.45
N ALA A 22 7.31 -17.38 22.31
CA ALA A 22 7.61 -16.78 21.03
C ALA A 22 6.62 -15.63 20.81
N LEU A 23 6.96 -14.44 21.32
CA LEU A 23 6.52 -13.19 20.72
C LEU A 23 7.03 -13.21 19.28
N PHE A 24 6.24 -13.75 18.35
CA PHE A 24 6.42 -13.48 16.93
C PHE A 24 5.95 -12.03 16.70
N PHE A 25 6.81 -11.10 17.11
CA PHE A 25 7.07 -9.94 16.30
C PHE A 25 7.37 -10.50 14.91
N VAL A 26 6.46 -10.35 13.94
CA VAL A 26 6.86 -10.57 12.55
C VAL A 26 7.86 -9.46 12.28
N PRO A 27 9.16 -9.74 12.14
CA PRO A 27 10.09 -8.71 11.76
C PRO A 27 9.68 -8.27 10.36
N THR A 28 9.35 -6.99 10.22
CA THR A 28 9.47 -6.31 8.94
C THR A 28 10.96 -6.26 8.58
N GLN A 29 11.54 -7.38 8.14
CA GLN A 29 12.74 -7.39 7.31
C GLN A 29 12.25 -7.29 5.87
N ILE A 30 12.42 -6.13 5.24
CA ILE A 30 13.63 -5.81 4.46
C ILE A 30 13.88 -6.93 3.46
N TRP A 31 13.21 -6.80 2.32
CA TRP A 31 13.59 -7.46 1.09
C TRP A 31 14.93 -6.86 0.63
N ALA A 32 16.03 -7.51 0.98
CA ALA A 32 17.31 -7.30 0.32
C ALA A 32 17.34 -8.20 -0.93
N GLY A 33 16.66 -7.76 -1.98
CA GLY A 33 16.94 -8.21 -3.34
C GLY A 33 17.96 -7.23 -3.94
N ASP A 34 19.20 -7.68 -4.07
CA ASP A 34 20.19 -6.95 -4.87
C ASP A 34 19.88 -7.20 -6.35
N THR A 35 19.39 -6.16 -7.02
CA THR A 35 19.67 -5.80 -8.42
C THR A 35 18.97 -4.47 -8.73
N THR A 36 19.74 -3.39 -8.65
CA THR A 36 19.61 -2.10 -9.34
C THR A 36 18.26 -1.74 -10.00
N THR A 37 17.47 -0.89 -9.33
CA THR A 37 16.86 0.34 -9.91
C THR A 37 16.30 1.18 -8.75
N LYS A 38 16.84 2.39 -8.57
CA LYS A 38 16.43 3.30 -7.50
C LYS A 38 15.08 3.94 -7.85
N THR A 39 13.97 3.40 -7.33
CA THR A 39 12.69 4.12 -7.28
C THR A 39 12.49 4.66 -5.87
N ASN A 40 12.80 5.94 -5.69
CA ASN A 40 12.71 6.64 -4.42
C ASN A 40 11.25 7.07 -4.19
N THR A 41 10.45 6.22 -3.54
CA THR A 41 9.15 6.65 -2.99
C THR A 41 9.40 7.24 -1.61
N THR A 42 9.72 8.53 -1.56
CA THR A 42 9.80 9.26 -0.28
C THR A 42 8.40 9.61 0.21
N TRP A 43 7.98 8.94 1.28
CA TRP A 43 6.84 9.35 2.11
C TRP A 43 7.37 10.27 3.21
N SER A 44 7.09 11.57 3.07
CA SER A 44 7.39 12.57 4.09
C SER A 44 6.19 12.71 5.02
N SER A 45 6.19 11.97 6.13
CA SER A 45 5.33 12.26 7.27
C SER A 45 6.04 13.24 8.21
N SER A 46 5.96 14.53 7.90
CA SER A 46 6.39 15.60 8.81
C SER A 46 5.18 16.09 9.61
N GLY A 47 5.19 15.79 10.91
CA GLY A 47 4.20 16.31 11.85
C GLY A 47 4.32 17.82 12.00
N ALA A 48 3.22 18.55 11.78
CA ALA A 48 3.05 19.91 12.27
C ALA A 48 1.56 20.25 12.40
N ARG A 49 1.16 20.52 13.66
CA ARG A 49 0.13 21.46 14.15
C ARG A 49 -1.13 21.67 13.28
N VAL A 50 -2.28 21.23 13.83
CA VAL A 50 -3.62 21.55 13.32
C VAL A 50 -3.84 23.07 13.35
N THR A 51 -3.93 23.69 12.17
CA THR A 51 -4.62 24.96 11.96
C THR A 51 -5.66 24.74 10.87
N ARG A 52 -6.94 24.78 11.28
CA ARG A 52 -8.09 24.79 10.37
C ARG A 52 -8.06 26.08 9.55
N SER A 53 -7.75 25.96 8.27
CA SER A 53 -8.16 26.93 7.25
C SER A 53 -9.05 26.19 6.26
N GLU A 54 -10.36 26.39 6.39
CA GLU A 54 -11.31 26.02 5.36
C GLU A 54 -11.10 26.96 4.17
N ARG A 55 -10.31 26.51 3.19
CA ARG A 55 -10.48 26.91 1.79
C ARG A 55 -10.97 25.68 1.06
N SER A 56 -12.28 25.68 0.83
CA SER A 56 -12.96 24.82 -0.13
C SER A 56 -12.42 25.13 -1.51
N ASP A 57 -11.36 24.43 -1.90
CA ASP A 57 -11.02 24.22 -3.31
C ASP A 57 -11.87 23.03 -3.77
N ASP A 58 -12.45 23.18 -4.95
CA ASP A 58 -13.68 22.54 -5.43
C ASP A 58 -13.60 21.02 -5.71
N GLY A 59 -12.95 20.20 -4.89
CA GLY A 59 -13.11 18.73 -4.94
C GLY A 59 -12.78 18.03 -6.27
N ARG A 60 -12.17 18.72 -7.24
CA ARG A 60 -11.73 18.12 -8.51
C ARG A 60 -10.36 17.50 -8.32
N HIS A 61 -10.33 16.21 -8.00
CA HIS A 61 -9.08 15.45 -7.95
C HIS A 61 -8.44 15.40 -9.35
N SER A 62 -7.24 15.97 -9.51
CA SER A 62 -6.45 15.78 -10.73
C SER A 62 -5.94 14.35 -10.78
N HIS A 63 -6.23 13.65 -11.87
CA HIS A 63 -5.79 12.27 -12.10
C HIS A 63 -4.69 12.29 -13.15
N SER A 64 -3.47 11.93 -12.74
CA SER A 64 -2.31 11.78 -13.62
C SER A 64 -1.82 10.34 -13.58
N TYR A 65 -1.70 9.71 -14.74
CA TYR A 65 -1.15 8.37 -14.89
C TYR A 65 0.12 8.45 -15.74
N SER A 66 1.21 7.86 -15.22
CA SER A 66 2.51 7.79 -15.89
C SER A 66 2.99 6.34 -15.95
N TYR A 67 3.47 5.93 -17.11
CA TYR A 67 4.03 4.59 -17.33
C TYR A 67 5.43 4.74 -17.91
N SER A 68 6.44 4.22 -17.21
CA SER A 68 7.76 3.99 -17.79
C SER A 68 7.83 2.53 -18.20
N THR A 69 7.94 2.28 -19.51
CA THR A 69 8.27 0.96 -20.02
C THR A 69 9.71 1.01 -20.50
N ASP A 70 10.57 0.12 -20.00
CA ASP A 70 11.85 -0.17 -20.63
C ASP A 70 11.53 -1.01 -21.87
N SER A 71 11.58 -0.41 -23.06
CA SER A 71 11.45 -1.17 -24.30
C SER A 71 12.61 -0.81 -25.21
N ASP A 72 13.45 -1.82 -25.46
CA ASP A 72 14.54 -1.89 -26.43
C ASP A 72 13.99 -1.97 -27.86
N GLY A 73 13.16 -1.00 -28.24
CA GLY A 73 12.57 -0.93 -29.57
C GLY A 73 12.28 0.50 -29.94
N SER A 74 12.64 0.89 -31.16
CA SER A 74 12.32 2.17 -31.77
C SER A 74 10.81 2.42 -31.71
N ARG A 75 10.34 3.08 -30.66
CA ARG A 75 8.96 3.54 -30.57
C ARG A 75 8.76 4.61 -31.63
N GLU A 76 7.59 4.61 -32.24
CA GLU A 76 7.16 5.72 -33.09
C GLU A 76 6.85 6.96 -32.25
N THR A 77 6.74 6.83 -30.93
CA THR A 77 6.54 7.96 -30.02
C THR A 77 7.34 7.72 -28.75
N GLU A 78 8.36 8.55 -28.49
CA GLU A 78 9.20 8.40 -27.30
C GLU A 78 8.50 8.93 -26.04
N ALA A 79 7.61 9.90 -26.21
CA ALA A 79 6.78 10.44 -25.14
C ALA A 79 5.46 10.97 -25.69
N TYR A 80 4.39 10.91 -24.90
CA TYR A 80 3.11 11.54 -25.21
C TYR A 80 2.39 11.95 -23.93
N VAL A 81 1.55 12.96 -24.04
CA VAL A 81 0.65 13.43 -22.99
C VAL A 81 -0.68 13.80 -23.64
N TYR A 82 -1.73 13.05 -23.31
CA TYR A 82 -3.10 13.38 -23.66
C TYR A 82 -3.72 14.17 -22.50
N SER A 83 -4.19 15.38 -22.79
CA SER A 83 -4.74 16.33 -21.82
C SER A 83 -6.17 16.69 -22.17
N ARG A 84 -7.04 16.71 -21.16
CA ARG A 84 -8.42 17.19 -21.26
C ARG A 84 -8.88 17.83 -19.95
N ASP A 85 -10.07 18.44 -19.99
CA ASP A 85 -10.70 19.11 -18.85
C ASP A 85 -9.77 20.11 -18.15
N HIS A 86 -9.26 21.08 -18.90
CA HIS A 86 -8.35 22.14 -18.44
C HIS A 86 -7.04 21.60 -17.83
N GLY A 87 -6.62 20.41 -18.25
CA GLY A 87 -5.47 19.70 -17.70
C GLY A 87 -5.71 19.08 -16.31
N HIS A 88 -6.96 18.96 -15.87
CA HIS A 88 -7.29 18.18 -14.66
C HIS A 88 -7.11 16.68 -14.90
N TRP A 89 -7.27 16.24 -16.15
CA TRP A 89 -7.00 14.88 -16.58
C TRP A 89 -5.83 14.89 -17.55
N ASN A 90 -4.75 14.23 -17.17
CA ASN A 90 -3.60 14.01 -18.05
C ASN A 90 -3.18 12.55 -17.99
N ASN A 91 -2.92 11.96 -19.13
CA ASN A 91 -2.39 10.61 -19.21
C ASN A 91 -1.31 10.55 -20.27
N GLY A 92 -0.20 9.90 -19.93
CA GLY A 92 0.97 9.98 -20.77
C GLY A 92 2.09 9.05 -20.35
N SER A 93 3.09 9.04 -21.21
CA SER A 93 4.37 8.39 -20.96
C SER A 93 5.44 9.40 -21.35
N GLY A 94 6.45 9.57 -20.49
CA GLY A 94 7.53 10.51 -20.74
C GLY A 94 8.33 10.81 -19.49
N SER A 95 9.48 11.46 -19.70
CA SER A 95 10.30 12.03 -18.64
C SER A 95 9.60 13.23 -18.00
N THR A 96 10.06 13.64 -16.81
CA THR A 96 9.58 14.87 -16.17
C THR A 96 9.66 16.10 -17.09
N ARG A 97 10.65 16.14 -17.99
CA ARG A 97 10.78 17.21 -18.99
C ARG A 97 9.67 17.15 -20.03
N ASP A 98 9.35 15.97 -20.55
CA ASP A 98 8.27 15.77 -21.52
C ASP A 98 6.91 16.24 -20.95
N TRP A 99 6.63 15.93 -19.68
CA TRP A 99 5.42 16.40 -19.00
C TRP A 99 5.35 17.93 -18.89
N LYS A 100 6.49 18.56 -18.61
CA LYS A 100 6.58 20.02 -18.54
C LYS A 100 6.39 20.67 -19.92
N ASP A 101 7.00 20.09 -20.95
CA ASP A 101 6.88 20.59 -22.32
C ASP A 101 5.43 20.45 -22.83
N ALA A 102 4.74 19.35 -22.51
CA ALA A 102 3.32 19.19 -22.77
C ALA A 102 2.45 20.22 -22.03
N GLU A 103 2.75 20.51 -20.77
CA GLU A 103 2.04 21.54 -20.00
C GLU A 103 2.23 22.94 -20.60
N ASP A 104 3.47 23.30 -20.97
CA ASP A 104 3.80 24.56 -21.61
C ASP A 104 3.06 24.69 -22.96
N ALA A 105 3.05 23.63 -23.79
CA ALA A 105 2.31 23.58 -25.05
C ALA A 105 0.80 23.80 -24.87
N ARG A 106 0.20 23.13 -23.88
CA ARG A 106 -1.22 23.27 -23.54
C ARG A 106 -1.56 24.70 -23.13
N ARG A 107 -0.73 25.32 -22.27
CA ARG A 107 -0.93 26.71 -21.81
C ARG A 107 -0.80 27.72 -22.95
N GLN A 108 0.12 27.50 -23.88
CA GLN A 108 0.36 28.41 -25.01
C GLN A 108 -0.70 28.30 -26.10
N ILE A 109 -1.12 27.08 -26.43
CA ILE A 109 -2.12 26.84 -27.48
C ILE A 109 -3.54 27.15 -26.96
N GLY A 110 -3.83 26.85 -25.69
CA GLY A 110 -5.11 27.16 -25.05
C GLY A 110 -6.32 26.38 -25.61
N VAL A 111 -6.09 25.27 -26.32
CA VAL A 111 -7.14 24.41 -26.91
C VAL A 111 -7.13 23.04 -26.27
N GLU A 112 -8.29 22.55 -25.84
CA GLU A 112 -8.45 21.22 -25.27
C GLU A 112 -9.69 20.48 -25.83
N PRO A 113 -9.69 19.13 -25.85
CA PRO A 113 -8.60 18.25 -25.50
C PRO A 113 -7.46 18.35 -26.52
N MET A 114 -6.27 17.87 -26.14
CA MET A 114 -5.12 17.81 -27.03
C MET A 114 -4.20 16.63 -26.70
N LEU A 115 -3.49 16.15 -27.70
CA LEU A 115 -2.37 15.23 -27.53
C LEU A 115 -1.09 16.00 -27.84
N TRP A 116 -0.20 16.10 -26.87
CA TRP A 116 1.19 16.43 -27.09
C TRP A 116 2.00 15.13 -27.25
N PHE A 117 2.97 15.11 -28.16
CA PHE A 117 3.89 13.98 -28.26
C PHE A 117 5.26 14.39 -28.79
N ARG A 118 6.26 13.56 -28.49
CA ARG A 118 7.62 13.67 -29.02
C ARG A 118 7.90 12.52 -29.98
N HIS A 119 8.42 12.88 -31.14
CA HIS A 119 8.85 11.98 -32.20
C HIS A 119 10.27 12.37 -32.61
N GLY A 120 11.26 11.56 -32.23
CA GLY A 120 12.68 11.93 -32.31
C GLY A 120 13.01 13.13 -31.41
N ASP A 121 13.63 14.16 -31.99
CA ASP A 121 13.99 15.42 -31.31
C ASP A 121 12.89 16.49 -31.39
N GLU A 122 11.78 16.18 -32.05
CA GLU A 122 10.73 17.15 -32.37
C GLU A 122 9.46 16.90 -31.57
N GLN A 123 8.76 17.99 -31.27
CA GLN A 123 7.54 17.97 -30.47
C GLN A 123 6.35 18.39 -31.32
N TYR A 124 5.21 17.75 -31.07
CA TYR A 124 4.01 17.90 -31.86
C TYR A 124 2.78 18.02 -30.97
N VAL A 125 1.78 18.72 -31.47
CA VAL A 125 0.45 18.80 -30.85
C VAL A 125 -0.63 18.44 -31.87
N VAL A 126 -1.57 17.61 -31.43
CA VAL A 126 -2.78 17.26 -32.17
C VAL A 126 -4.00 17.81 -31.42
N THR A 127 -4.80 18.61 -32.11
CA THR A 127 -6.10 19.12 -31.63
C THR A 127 -7.29 18.62 -32.47
N ASP A 128 -7.04 17.74 -33.44
CA ASP A 128 -8.08 17.15 -34.28
C ASP A 128 -9.04 16.28 -33.45
N ARG A 129 -10.34 16.60 -33.52
CA ARG A 129 -11.36 15.91 -32.73
C ARG A 129 -11.48 14.44 -33.07
N GLY A 130 -11.41 14.08 -34.36
CA GLY A 130 -11.55 12.69 -34.78
C GLY A 130 -10.43 11.79 -34.25
N ILE A 131 -9.20 12.30 -34.19
CA ILE A 131 -8.08 11.60 -33.57
C ILE A 131 -8.28 11.50 -32.05
N LEU A 132 -8.62 12.61 -31.39
CA LEU A 132 -8.71 12.68 -29.93
C LEU A 132 -9.86 11.83 -29.36
N ASP A 133 -11.01 11.77 -30.04
CA ASP A 133 -12.14 10.93 -29.63
C ASP A 133 -11.74 9.43 -29.63
N ARG A 134 -10.92 9.00 -30.60
CA ARG A 134 -10.40 7.62 -30.67
C ARG A 134 -9.34 7.36 -29.60
N ILE A 135 -8.57 8.37 -29.20
CA ILE A 135 -7.63 8.26 -28.08
C ILE A 135 -8.42 8.12 -26.78
N GLU A 136 -9.42 8.97 -26.55
CA GLU A 136 -10.29 8.90 -25.38
C GLU A 136 -10.96 7.52 -25.24
N GLU A 137 -11.47 6.96 -26.34
CA GLU A 137 -12.03 5.61 -26.35
C GLU A 137 -11.00 4.55 -25.93
N ALA A 138 -9.77 4.65 -26.45
CA ALA A 138 -8.68 3.73 -26.09
C ALA A 138 -8.26 3.86 -24.61
N MET A 139 -8.47 5.02 -24.00
CA MET A 139 -8.12 5.31 -22.60
C MET A 139 -9.15 4.84 -21.58
N LYS A 140 -10.41 4.58 -21.98
CA LYS A 140 -11.49 4.16 -21.06
C LYS A 140 -11.14 2.97 -20.16
N PRO A 141 -10.50 1.89 -20.64
CA PRO A 141 -10.11 0.77 -19.77
C PRO A 141 -9.11 1.20 -18.69
N GLN A 142 -8.25 2.17 -18.98
CA GLN A 142 -7.27 2.68 -18.03
C GLN A 142 -7.92 3.54 -16.94
N GLU A 143 -8.95 4.32 -17.30
CA GLU A 143 -9.75 5.08 -16.32
C GLU A 143 -10.50 4.14 -15.36
N GLU A 144 -11.11 3.09 -15.89
CA GLU A 144 -11.79 2.09 -15.09
C GLU A 144 -10.82 1.34 -14.15
N LEU A 145 -9.62 1.01 -14.63
CA LEU A 145 -8.54 0.49 -13.78
C LEU A 145 -8.20 1.46 -12.65
N GLY A 146 -8.05 2.76 -12.95
CA GLY A 146 -7.81 3.79 -11.95
C GLY A 146 -8.92 3.85 -10.88
N ARG A 147 -10.19 3.76 -11.31
CA ARG A 147 -11.35 3.69 -10.39
C ARG A 147 -11.28 2.47 -9.48
N ARG A 148 -10.99 1.30 -10.04
CA ARG A 148 -10.85 0.03 -9.28
C ARG A 148 -9.67 0.07 -8.31
N GLN A 149 -8.55 0.69 -8.69
CA GLN A 149 -7.41 0.92 -7.80
C GLN A 149 -7.76 1.87 -6.64
N GLY A 150 -8.49 2.95 -6.91
CA GLY A 150 -8.98 3.84 -5.86
C GLY A 150 -9.92 3.13 -4.88
N GLU A 151 -10.81 2.26 -5.37
CA GLU A 151 -11.66 1.41 -4.53
C GLU A 151 -10.86 0.41 -3.69
N LEU A 152 -9.86 -0.25 -4.28
CA LEU A 152 -8.95 -1.13 -3.55
C LEU A 152 -8.23 -0.37 -2.43
N GLY A 153 -7.72 0.83 -2.71
CA GLY A 153 -7.07 1.70 -1.73
C GLY A 153 -8.00 2.07 -0.57
N ARG A 154 -9.27 2.37 -0.84
CA ARG A 154 -10.28 2.62 0.21
C ARG A 154 -10.48 1.38 1.11
N ARG A 155 -10.59 0.19 0.53
CA ARG A 155 -10.73 -1.07 1.28
C ARG A 155 -9.48 -1.39 2.12
N GLN A 156 -8.29 -1.09 1.60
CA GLN A 156 -7.04 -1.21 2.35
C GLN A 156 -6.98 -0.22 3.53
N GLY A 157 -7.44 1.02 3.33
CA GLY A 157 -7.56 2.00 4.41
C GLY A 157 -8.52 1.56 5.52
N GLU A 158 -9.67 0.99 5.15
CA GLU A 158 -10.62 0.42 6.11
C GLU A 158 -10.01 -0.75 6.89
N LEU A 159 -9.30 -1.65 6.21
CA LEU A 159 -8.57 -2.74 6.85
C LEU A 159 -7.54 -2.22 7.87
N GLY A 160 -6.78 -1.18 7.51
CA GLY A 160 -5.82 -0.53 8.41
C GLY A 160 -6.49 0.07 9.65
N ARG A 161 -7.67 0.69 9.49
CA ARG A 161 -8.48 1.19 10.62
C ARG A 161 -8.87 0.04 11.57
N LEU A 162 -9.38 -1.07 11.02
CA LEU A 162 -9.77 -2.25 11.80
C LEU A 162 -8.56 -2.88 12.54
N GLN A 163 -7.40 -2.95 11.90
CA GLN A 163 -6.16 -3.40 12.54
C GLN A 163 -5.75 -2.46 13.69
N GLY A 164 -5.90 -1.16 13.52
CA GLY A 164 -5.67 -0.18 14.57
C GLY A 164 -6.65 -0.31 15.75
N GLU A 165 -7.90 -0.70 15.50
CA GLU A 165 -8.89 -1.01 16.54
C GLU A 165 -8.51 -2.25 17.33
N LEU A 166 -8.20 -3.34 16.63
CA LEU A 166 -7.73 -4.58 17.23
C LEU A 166 -6.49 -4.34 18.12
N GLY A 167 -5.52 -3.55 17.64
CA GLY A 167 -4.34 -3.19 18.43
C GLY A 167 -4.67 -2.40 19.71
N ARG A 168 -5.71 -1.55 19.70
CA ARG A 168 -6.17 -0.85 20.90
C ARG A 168 -6.81 -1.83 21.90
N GLU A 169 -7.55 -2.82 21.43
CA GLU A 169 -8.15 -3.85 22.28
C GLU A 169 -7.10 -4.76 22.91
N GLN A 170 -6.11 -5.20 22.11
CA GLN A 170 -4.93 -5.91 22.61
C GLN A 170 -4.19 -5.09 23.67
N GLY A 171 -4.05 -3.77 23.48
CA GLY A 171 -3.46 -2.88 24.47
C GLY A 171 -4.28 -2.77 25.77
N LYS A 172 -5.63 -2.79 25.70
CA LYS A 172 -6.49 -2.85 26.89
C LYS A 172 -6.31 -4.18 27.63
N LEU A 173 -6.30 -5.29 26.89
CA LEU A 173 -6.07 -6.62 27.43
C LEU A 173 -4.72 -6.72 28.16
N GLY A 174 -3.64 -6.21 27.56
CA GLY A 174 -2.31 -6.19 28.20
C GLY A 174 -2.29 -5.41 29.52
N ARG A 175 -3.07 -4.34 29.64
CA ARG A 175 -3.24 -3.62 30.92
C ARG A 175 -3.99 -4.43 31.96
N LEU A 176 -5.06 -5.14 31.55
CA LEU A 176 -5.80 -6.04 32.44
C LEU A 176 -4.89 -7.14 32.97
N GLN A 177 -4.09 -7.77 32.09
CA GLN A 177 -3.11 -8.78 32.47
C GLN A 177 -2.08 -8.25 33.47
N SER A 178 -1.57 -7.02 33.25
CA SER A 178 -0.64 -6.39 34.19
C SER A 178 -1.27 -6.15 35.57
N ASN A 179 -2.55 -5.73 35.61
CA ASN A 179 -3.26 -5.52 36.87
C ASN A 179 -3.48 -6.83 37.62
N ILE A 180 -3.86 -7.91 36.93
CA ILE A 180 -3.99 -9.24 37.55
C ILE A 180 -2.64 -9.73 38.07
N ALA A 181 -1.57 -9.60 37.30
CA ALA A 181 -0.23 -9.99 37.73
C ALA A 181 0.19 -9.25 39.01
N ARG A 182 -0.12 -7.96 39.14
CA ARG A 182 0.11 -7.18 40.37
C ARG A 182 -0.74 -7.67 41.54
N ARG A 183 -2.04 -7.92 41.33
CA ARG A 183 -2.92 -8.46 42.38
C ARG A 183 -2.45 -9.84 42.86
N ARG A 184 -2.02 -10.69 41.94
CA ARG A 184 -1.45 -12.00 42.27
C ARG A 184 -0.17 -11.88 43.09
N ALA A 185 0.73 -10.98 42.72
CA ALA A 185 1.93 -10.70 43.51
C ALA A 185 1.58 -10.19 44.92
N GLN A 186 0.60 -9.28 45.03
CA GLN A 186 0.14 -8.77 46.33
C GLN A 186 -0.49 -9.88 47.17
N ALA A 187 -1.35 -10.71 46.59
CA ALA A 187 -1.97 -11.83 47.29
C ALA A 187 -0.94 -12.84 47.83
N LEU A 188 0.18 -13.05 47.13
CA LEU A 188 1.29 -13.88 47.61
C LEU A 188 2.00 -13.25 48.82
N VAL A 189 2.14 -11.91 48.85
CA VAL A 189 2.69 -11.19 50.02
C VAL A 189 1.72 -11.26 51.20
N ASP A 190 0.43 -11.00 50.96
CA ASP A 190 -0.60 -11.01 52.00
C ASP A 190 -0.81 -12.42 52.59
N ALA A 191 -0.62 -13.48 51.78
CA ALA A 191 -0.64 -14.86 52.25
C ALA A 191 0.41 -15.17 53.33
N ALA A 192 1.51 -14.41 53.39
CA ALA A 192 2.53 -14.56 54.42
C ALA A 192 2.11 -13.95 55.78
N TYR A 193 1.08 -13.08 55.81
CA TYR A 193 0.71 -12.29 56.98
C TYR A 193 -0.80 -12.31 57.36
N GLY A 194 -1.69 -12.91 56.55
CA GLY A 194 -3.14 -12.78 56.67
C GLY A 194 -3.95 -14.08 56.92
N SER A 195 -5.26 -13.95 57.15
CA SER A 195 -6.18 -15.08 57.38
C SER A 195 -6.57 -15.79 56.06
N GLY A 196 -6.57 -17.13 56.05
CA GLY A 196 -6.74 -17.95 54.84
C GLY A 196 -8.04 -17.74 54.07
N ALA A 197 -9.17 -17.40 54.71
CA ALA A 197 -10.46 -17.26 54.02
C ALA A 197 -10.53 -16.05 53.07
N ALA A 198 -9.84 -14.95 53.38
CA ALA A 198 -9.78 -13.78 52.50
C ALA A 198 -8.87 -14.05 51.28
N LEU A 199 -7.76 -14.77 51.50
CA LEU A 199 -6.83 -15.17 50.46
C LEU A 199 -7.48 -16.09 49.43
N GLU A 200 -8.27 -17.08 49.87
CA GLU A 200 -8.95 -18.00 48.94
C GLU A 200 -9.98 -17.27 48.06
N ARG A 201 -10.74 -16.30 48.63
CA ARG A 201 -11.66 -15.47 47.83
C ARG A 201 -10.94 -14.64 46.77
N GLU A 202 -9.77 -14.08 47.11
CA GLU A 202 -8.94 -13.31 46.16
C GLU A 202 -8.38 -14.21 45.06
N LYS A 203 -7.89 -15.42 45.41
CA LYS A 203 -7.43 -16.41 44.42
C LYS A 203 -8.54 -16.82 43.45
N GLU A 204 -9.74 -17.09 43.96
CA GLU A 204 -10.89 -17.40 43.11
C GLU A 204 -11.27 -16.23 42.20
N ALA A 205 -11.19 -14.99 42.69
CA ALA A 205 -11.45 -13.80 41.89
C ALA A 205 -10.41 -13.63 40.77
N ILE A 206 -9.13 -13.84 41.08
CA ILE A 206 -8.03 -13.83 40.10
C ILE A 206 -8.24 -14.93 39.05
N ALA A 207 -8.56 -16.15 39.47
CA ALA A 207 -8.80 -17.27 38.55
C ALA A 207 -9.96 -17.01 37.58
N ARG A 208 -11.07 -16.40 38.06
CA ARG A 208 -12.18 -15.99 37.19
C ARG A 208 -11.75 -14.95 36.15
N GLN A 209 -10.97 -13.95 36.57
CA GLN A 209 -10.47 -12.92 35.65
C GLN A 209 -9.44 -13.48 34.65
N GLU A 210 -8.61 -14.44 35.06
CA GLU A 210 -7.68 -15.14 34.15
C GLU A 210 -8.45 -15.92 33.06
N SER A 211 -9.57 -16.56 33.42
CA SER A 211 -10.45 -17.22 32.45
C SER A 211 -11.04 -16.23 31.44
N GLU A 212 -11.59 -15.11 31.92
CA GLU A 212 -12.16 -14.07 31.04
C GLU A 212 -11.10 -13.48 30.09
N ILE A 213 -9.88 -13.27 30.58
CA ILE A 213 -8.75 -12.84 29.73
C ILE A 213 -8.40 -13.88 28.67
N SER A 214 -8.44 -15.17 29.00
CA SER A 214 -8.20 -16.24 28.04
C SER A 214 -9.24 -16.23 26.92
N ASP A 215 -10.52 -16.02 27.26
CA ASP A 215 -11.59 -15.94 26.27
C ASP A 215 -11.41 -14.73 25.35
N LEU A 216 -11.11 -13.55 25.92
CA LEU A 216 -10.80 -12.34 25.16
C LEU A 216 -9.57 -12.53 24.26
N GLN A 217 -8.53 -13.22 24.73
CA GLN A 217 -7.36 -13.55 23.93
C GLN A 217 -7.72 -14.39 22.71
N SER A 218 -8.57 -15.41 22.91
CA SER A 218 -9.04 -16.25 21.81
C SER A 218 -9.81 -15.43 20.79
N GLU A 219 -10.74 -14.58 21.24
CA GLU A 219 -11.55 -13.76 20.33
C GLU A 219 -10.70 -12.77 19.53
N LEU A 220 -9.73 -12.10 20.17
CA LEU A 220 -8.79 -11.22 19.47
C LEU A 220 -7.93 -11.99 18.45
N GLY A 221 -7.55 -13.23 18.76
CA GLY A 221 -6.86 -14.12 17.83
C GLY A 221 -7.70 -14.48 16.60
N ASP A 222 -8.98 -14.75 16.78
CA ASP A 222 -9.93 -15.01 15.69
C ASP A 222 -10.12 -13.77 14.80
N GLN A 223 -10.26 -12.59 15.43
CA GLN A 223 -10.34 -11.32 14.70
C GLN A 223 -9.06 -11.06 13.90
N GLN A 224 -7.89 -11.28 14.50
CA GLN A 224 -6.60 -11.14 13.81
C GLN A 224 -6.51 -12.05 12.59
N SER A 225 -6.95 -13.31 12.72
CA SER A 225 -6.96 -14.29 11.63
C SER A 225 -7.88 -13.84 10.48
N LYS A 226 -9.08 -13.32 10.79
CA LYS A 226 -10.01 -12.76 9.80
C LYS A 226 -9.43 -11.55 9.08
N LEU A 227 -8.75 -10.64 9.79
CA LEU A 227 -8.07 -9.50 9.16
C LEU A 227 -6.92 -9.95 8.26
N GLY A 228 -6.15 -10.96 8.67
CA GLY A 228 -5.11 -11.57 7.84
C GLY A 228 -5.66 -12.17 6.54
N ALA A 229 -6.78 -12.89 6.60
CA ALA A 229 -7.44 -13.42 5.40
C ALA A 229 -7.91 -12.30 4.45
N ARG A 230 -8.47 -11.21 5.00
CA ARG A 230 -8.85 -10.03 4.20
C ARG A 230 -7.63 -9.37 3.55
N GLN A 231 -6.53 -9.24 4.28
CA GLN A 231 -5.27 -8.70 3.75
C GLN A 231 -4.76 -9.52 2.57
N SER A 232 -4.79 -10.86 2.68
CA SER A 232 -4.41 -11.76 1.59
C SER A 232 -5.27 -11.55 0.35
N ALA A 233 -6.60 -11.49 0.52
CA ALA A 233 -7.53 -11.29 -0.60
C ALA A 233 -7.33 -9.93 -1.30
N LEU A 234 -7.07 -8.86 -0.53
CA LEU A 234 -6.76 -7.55 -1.12
C LEU A 234 -5.42 -7.58 -1.87
N GLY A 235 -4.42 -8.32 -1.37
CA GLY A 235 -3.14 -8.53 -2.06
C GLY A 235 -3.29 -9.26 -3.40
N GLU A 236 -4.14 -10.28 -3.45
CA GLU A 236 -4.46 -10.99 -4.69
C GLU A 236 -5.16 -10.07 -5.70
N GLN A 237 -6.14 -9.29 -5.26
CA GLN A 237 -6.79 -8.28 -6.11
C GLN A 237 -5.80 -7.25 -6.65
N GLN A 238 -4.83 -6.81 -5.83
CA GLN A 238 -3.77 -5.91 -6.26
C GLN A 238 -2.90 -6.51 -7.37
N SER A 239 -2.54 -7.79 -7.25
CA SER A 239 -1.77 -8.50 -8.27
C SER A 239 -2.53 -8.59 -9.60
N LEU A 240 -3.81 -8.95 -9.55
CA LEU A 240 -4.68 -9.02 -10.74
C LEU A 240 -4.81 -7.66 -11.43
N LEU A 241 -5.04 -6.59 -10.66
CA LEU A 241 -5.09 -5.23 -11.20
C LEU A 241 -3.75 -4.80 -11.82
N GLY A 242 -2.63 -5.18 -11.23
CA GLY A 242 -1.30 -4.91 -11.79
C GLY A 242 -1.07 -5.61 -13.13
N ALA A 243 -1.48 -6.88 -13.25
CA ALA A 243 -1.41 -7.61 -14.52
C ALA A 243 -2.32 -7.01 -15.59
N GLU A 244 -3.54 -6.62 -15.21
CA GLU A 244 -4.48 -5.95 -16.10
C GLU A 244 -3.95 -4.58 -16.55
N GLN A 245 -3.36 -3.80 -15.65
CA GLN A 245 -2.69 -2.53 -15.95
C GLN A 245 -1.58 -2.72 -16.98
N ALA A 246 -0.69 -3.70 -16.81
CA ALA A 246 0.38 -3.95 -17.76
C ALA A 246 -0.13 -4.29 -19.17
N ARG A 247 -1.25 -5.03 -19.27
CA ARG A 247 -1.92 -5.33 -20.55
C ARG A 247 -2.53 -4.07 -21.16
N VAL A 248 -3.35 -3.34 -20.39
CA VAL A 248 -4.03 -2.13 -20.84
C VAL A 248 -3.05 -1.05 -21.28
N SER A 249 -1.95 -0.82 -20.53
CA SER A 249 -0.92 0.15 -20.93
C SER A 249 -0.29 -0.17 -22.28
N LYS A 250 -0.09 -1.45 -22.61
CA LYS A 250 0.42 -1.86 -23.94
C LYS A 250 -0.60 -1.61 -25.05
N GLU A 251 -1.87 -1.87 -24.78
CA GLU A 251 -2.97 -1.62 -25.72
C GLU A 251 -3.14 -0.12 -25.99
N VAL A 252 -3.13 0.68 -24.94
CA VAL A 252 -3.17 2.15 -25.00
C VAL A 252 -1.97 2.68 -25.80
N GLN A 253 -0.75 2.22 -25.49
CA GLN A 253 0.44 2.67 -26.22
C GLN A 253 0.31 2.39 -27.72
N ARG A 254 -0.10 1.17 -28.10
CA ARG A 254 -0.30 0.83 -29.52
C ARG A 254 -1.37 1.69 -30.18
N ALA A 255 -2.45 1.98 -29.48
CA ALA A 255 -3.50 2.85 -29.97
C ALA A 255 -2.98 4.28 -30.18
N ILE A 256 -2.19 4.81 -29.23
CA ILE A 256 -1.53 6.11 -29.36
C ILE A 256 -0.59 6.14 -30.56
N ASP A 257 0.32 5.18 -30.68
CA ASP A 257 1.28 5.12 -31.79
C ASP A 257 0.55 5.12 -33.15
N GLN A 258 -0.51 4.32 -33.28
CA GLN A 258 -1.33 4.27 -34.49
C GLN A 258 -2.00 5.62 -34.80
N ARG A 259 -2.47 6.34 -33.78
CA ARG A 259 -3.11 7.65 -33.93
C ARG A 259 -2.11 8.75 -34.22
N VAL A 260 -0.91 8.68 -33.63
CA VAL A 260 0.22 9.59 -33.91
C VAL A 260 0.64 9.46 -35.37
N ARG A 261 0.86 8.24 -35.86
CA ARG A 261 1.18 7.99 -37.28
C ARG A 261 0.12 8.57 -38.21
N GLU A 262 -1.15 8.30 -37.92
CA GLU A 262 -2.27 8.84 -38.69
C GLU A 262 -2.30 10.37 -38.69
N ALA A 263 -2.00 11.01 -37.56
CA ALA A 263 -1.97 12.46 -37.45
C ALA A 263 -0.78 13.07 -38.22
N LEU A 264 0.37 12.41 -38.23
CA LEU A 264 1.53 12.82 -39.03
C LEU A 264 1.25 12.68 -40.53
N ASP A 265 0.79 11.50 -40.97
CA ASP A 265 0.49 11.20 -42.37
C ASP A 265 -0.54 12.15 -42.99
N LYS A 266 -1.54 12.57 -42.19
CA LYS A 266 -2.60 13.48 -42.61
C LYS A 266 -2.26 14.97 -42.41
N GLY A 267 -1.11 15.30 -41.85
CA GLY A 267 -0.73 16.67 -41.51
C GLY A 267 -1.59 17.33 -40.42
N LEU A 268 -2.22 16.51 -39.57
CA LEU A 268 -3.03 16.95 -38.43
C LEU A 268 -2.18 17.24 -37.18
N ALA A 269 -0.96 16.69 -37.12
CA ALA A 269 0.03 17.02 -36.10
C ALA A 269 0.77 18.32 -36.46
N LYS A 270 0.68 19.32 -35.58
CA LYS A 270 1.40 20.57 -35.73
C LYS A 270 2.68 20.53 -34.92
N ARG A 271 3.82 20.85 -35.53
CA ARG A 271 5.07 21.02 -34.79
C ARG A 271 4.89 22.12 -33.75
N PHE A 272 5.34 21.85 -32.54
CA PHE A 272 5.37 22.79 -31.43
C PHE A 272 6.82 23.15 -31.14
N GLU A 273 7.12 24.43 -31.26
CA GLU A 273 8.39 25.01 -30.84
C GLU A 273 8.10 25.96 -29.69
N ARG A 274 8.94 25.89 -28.67
CA ARG A 274 8.78 26.62 -27.41
C ARG A 274 9.11 28.10 -27.54
#